data_AF-A0AAP8N6L9-F1
#
_entry.id   AF-A0AAP8N6L9-F1
#
_cell.length_a   1.000
_cell.length_b   1.000
_cell.length_c   1.000
_cell.angle_alpha   90.00
_cell.angle_beta   90.00
_cell.angle_gamma   90.00
#
_symmetry.space_group_name_H-M   'P 1'
#
loop_
_entity.id
_entity.type
_entity.pdbx_description
1 polymer ?
#
loop_
_entity_poly.entity_id
_entity_poly.type
_entity_poly.pdbx_seq_one_letter_code
_entity_poly.pdbx_strand_id
1 'polypeptide(L)'
;GEKSRRIGLTWAEAADNVLVCASEKPAGGQNVYYLGYNQDMTVEYIQACALWARAFDYAAGEIEEGIWPDSDPDKHIKTYAIAFPSG
;
A
#
# COMPACT_ATOMS: atom_id res chain seq x y z
N GLY A 1 18.09 1.69 -19.30
CA GLY A 1 18.10 0.22 -19.25
C GLY A 1 16.68 -0.27 -19.14
N GLU A 2 16.36 -1.42 -19.72
CA GLU A 2 15.01 -2.01 -19.65
C GLU A 2 14.77 -2.62 -18.25
N LYS A 3 13.59 -2.43 -17.69
CA LYS A 3 13.22 -3.01 -16.39
C LYS A 3 13.10 -4.54 -16.55
N SER A 4 13.86 -5.29 -15.75
CA SER A 4 13.78 -6.75 -15.72
C SER A 4 12.38 -7.23 -15.32
N ARG A 5 11.89 -8.31 -15.94
CA ARG A 5 10.51 -8.83 -15.77
C ARG A 5 10.49 -10.06 -14.87
N ARG A 6 9.42 -10.21 -14.09
CA ARG A 6 9.11 -11.39 -13.24
C ARG A 6 10.20 -11.73 -12.20
N ILE A 7 10.91 -10.71 -11.70
CA ILE A 7 11.93 -10.86 -10.67
C ILE A 7 11.41 -10.63 -9.23
N GLY A 8 10.08 -10.53 -9.06
CA GLY A 8 9.48 -10.30 -7.75
C GLY A 8 9.59 -8.88 -7.20
N LEU A 9 10.00 -7.90 -8.01
CA LEU A 9 10.22 -6.52 -7.53
C LEU A 9 8.98 -5.91 -6.86
N THR A 10 7.78 -6.09 -7.44
CA THR A 10 6.54 -5.59 -6.85
C THR A 10 6.24 -6.21 -5.48
N TRP A 11 6.57 -7.49 -5.30
CA TRP A 11 6.36 -8.19 -4.04
C TRP A 11 7.35 -7.75 -2.96
N ALA A 12 8.61 -7.49 -3.35
CA ALA A 12 9.62 -6.92 -2.46
C ALA A 12 9.28 -5.47 -2.06
N GLU A 13 8.80 -4.67 -3.01
CA GLU A 13 8.37 -3.30 -2.76
C GLU A 13 7.19 -3.23 -1.77
N ALA A 14 6.23 -4.16 -1.87
CA ALA A 14 5.15 -4.25 -0.89
C ALA A 14 5.67 -4.52 0.53
N ALA A 15 6.73 -5.33 0.67
CA ALA A 15 7.36 -5.59 1.96
C ALA A 15 8.01 -4.33 2.54
N ASP A 16 8.78 -3.62 1.70
CA ASP A 16 9.47 -2.40 2.09
C ASP A 16 8.47 -1.31 2.52
N ASN A 17 7.41 -1.12 1.75
CA ASN A 17 6.37 -0.14 2.06
C ASN A 17 5.62 -0.45 3.36
N VAL A 18 5.39 -1.72 3.68
CA VAL A 18 4.83 -2.12 4.99
C VAL A 18 5.78 -1.72 6.12
N LEU A 19 7.09 -1.96 5.98
CA LEU A 19 8.06 -1.57 7.00
C LEU A 19 8.14 -0.05 7.16
N VAL A 20 8.07 0.71 6.07
CA VAL A 20 8.06 2.18 6.09
C VAL A 20 6.79 2.69 6.79
N CYS A 21 5.61 2.19 6.44
CA CYS A 21 4.34 2.60 7.06
C CYS A 21 4.26 2.20 8.54
N ALA A 22 4.77 1.01 8.90
CA ALA A 22 4.72 0.50 10.27
C ALA A 22 5.79 1.10 11.19
N SER A 23 6.80 1.76 10.63
CA SER A 23 7.85 2.41 11.41
C SER A 23 7.32 3.62 12.16
N GLU A 24 7.87 3.87 13.35
CA GLU A 24 7.59 5.09 14.11
C GLU A 24 8.11 6.33 13.38
N LYS A 25 7.43 7.47 13.55
CA LYS A 25 7.83 8.75 12.91
C LYS A 25 9.31 9.14 13.16
N PRO A 26 9.88 9.01 14.37
CA PRO A 26 11.30 9.27 14.60
C PRO A 26 12.26 8.33 13.85
N ALA A 27 11.80 7.14 13.46
CA ALA A 27 12.56 6.18 12.66
C ALA A 27 12.37 6.39 11.14
N GLY A 28 11.65 7.45 10.74
CA GLY A 28 11.37 7.76 9.33
C GLY A 28 10.05 7.20 8.82
N GLY A 29 9.16 6.74 9.71
CA GLY A 29 7.84 6.26 9.34
C GLY A 29 6.99 7.31 8.63
N GLN A 30 6.32 6.89 7.56
CA GLN A 30 5.48 7.75 6.73
C GLN A 30 4.42 6.97 5.95
N ASN A 31 3.39 7.68 5.50
CA ASN A 31 2.40 7.13 4.59
C ASN A 31 3.00 6.85 3.21
N VAL A 32 2.75 5.66 2.67
CA VAL A 32 3.08 5.31 1.29
C VAL A 32 1.81 5.19 0.45
N TYR A 33 1.80 5.86 -0.69
CA TYR A 33 0.71 5.83 -1.65
C TYR A 33 1.12 5.05 -2.90
N TYR A 34 0.37 3.99 -3.21
CA TYR A 34 0.54 3.21 -4.44
C TYR A 34 -0.59 3.55 -5.42
N LEU A 35 -0.23 3.95 -6.64
CA LEU A 35 -1.18 4.20 -7.72
C LEU A 35 -1.15 3.05 -8.71
N GLY A 36 -2.16 2.18 -8.66
CA GLY A 36 -2.35 1.13 -9.65
C GLY A 36 -2.93 1.67 -10.95
N TYR A 37 -2.63 0.99 -12.07
CA TYR A 37 -3.21 1.32 -13.37
C TYR A 37 -4.71 1.00 -13.43
N ASN A 38 -5.12 -0.06 -12.74
CA ASN A 38 -6.50 -0.49 -12.64
C ASN A 38 -6.81 -0.99 -11.22
N GLN A 39 -8.09 -1.26 -10.98
CA GLN A 39 -8.57 -1.71 -9.68
C GLN A 39 -7.95 -3.04 -9.26
N ASP A 40 -7.91 -4.03 -10.16
CA ASP A 40 -7.43 -5.38 -9.83
C ASP A 40 -5.96 -5.37 -9.38
N MET A 41 -5.10 -4.63 -10.07
CA MET A 41 -3.69 -4.45 -9.68
C MET A 41 -3.56 -3.77 -8.31
N THR A 42 -4.42 -2.79 -8.02
CA THR A 42 -4.41 -2.09 -6.73
C THR A 42 -4.83 -3.02 -5.60
N VAL A 43 -5.87 -3.83 -5.83
CA VAL A 43 -6.35 -4.85 -4.89
C VAL A 43 -5.27 -5.91 -4.65
N GLU A 44 -4.62 -6.41 -5.70
CA GLU A 44 -3.53 -7.37 -5.57
C GLU A 44 -2.37 -6.81 -4.75
N TYR A 45 -2.00 -5.54 -4.98
CA TYR A 45 -0.91 -4.90 -4.26
C TYR A 45 -1.21 -4.72 -2.77
N ILE A 46 -2.39 -4.19 -2.42
CA ILE A 46 -2.75 -3.98 -1.01
C ILE A 46 -2.92 -5.32 -0.25
N GLN A 47 -3.35 -6.38 -0.94
CA GLN A 47 -3.38 -7.73 -0.37
C GLN A 47 -1.96 -8.27 -0.09
N ALA A 48 -0.99 -7.99 -0.95
CA ALA A 48 0.41 -8.31 -0.70
C ALA A 48 0.95 -7.55 0.53
N CYS A 49 0.61 -6.26 0.68
CA CYS A 49 0.94 -5.50 1.88
C CYS A 49 0.31 -6.11 3.15
N ALA A 50 -0.97 -6.50 3.11
CA ALA A 50 -1.64 -7.16 4.24
C ALA A 50 -1.02 -8.52 4.59
N LEU A 51 -0.52 -9.26 3.60
CA LEU A 51 0.24 -10.49 3.85
C LEU A 51 1.55 -10.19 4.57
N TRP A 52 2.29 -9.17 4.14
CA TRP A 52 3.54 -8.77 4.78
C TRP A 52 3.38 -8.20 6.17
N ALA A 53 2.36 -7.35 6.40
CA ALA A 53 2.06 -6.82 7.73
C ALA A 53 1.89 -7.96 8.75
N ARG A 54 1.13 -9.00 8.38
CA ARG A 54 0.98 -10.21 9.18
C ARG A 54 2.29 -11.00 9.34
N ALA A 55 3.07 -11.14 8.26
CA ALA A 55 4.33 -11.87 8.31
C ALA A 55 5.39 -11.21 9.20
N PHE A 56 5.37 -9.88 9.30
CA PHE A 56 6.24 -9.10 10.19
C PHE A 56 5.68 -8.91 11.61
N ASP A 57 4.52 -9.50 11.92
CA ASP A 57 3.83 -9.36 13.20
C ASP A 57 3.49 -7.90 13.57
N TYR A 58 3.31 -7.05 12.55
CA TYR A 58 2.80 -5.70 12.78
C TYR A 58 1.28 -5.74 12.92
N ALA A 59 0.77 -5.15 13.99
CA ALA A 59 -0.65 -4.85 14.11
C ALA A 59 -1.02 -3.88 12.98
N ALA A 60 -2.03 -4.25 12.18
CA ALA A 60 -2.54 -3.45 11.09
C ALA A 60 -4.06 -3.61 11.05
N GLY A 61 -4.76 -2.54 10.64
CA GLY A 61 -6.21 -2.58 10.44
C GLY A 61 -6.62 -3.52 9.32
N GLU A 62 -7.93 -3.77 9.22
CA GLU A 62 -8.51 -4.39 8.03
C GLU A 62 -8.28 -3.47 6.80
N ILE A 63 -8.32 -4.05 5.60
CA ILE A 63 -8.26 -3.26 4.38
C ILE A 63 -9.55 -2.44 4.28
N GLU A 64 -9.42 -1.12 4.33
CA GLU A 64 -10.53 -0.19 4.21
C GLU A 64 -10.71 0.24 2.75
N GLU A 65 -11.94 0.17 2.25
CA GLU A 65 -12.30 0.74 0.94
C GLU A 65 -12.80 2.17 1.09
N GLY A 66 -12.44 3.03 0.13
CA GLY A 66 -12.85 4.43 0.14
C GLY A 66 -12.89 5.06 -1.24
N ILE A 67 -13.30 6.32 -1.25
CA ILE A 67 -13.29 7.20 -2.42
C ILE A 67 -12.52 8.46 -2.03
N TRP A 68 -11.47 8.76 -2.78
CA TRP A 68 -10.79 10.05 -2.72
C TRP A 68 -11.56 11.06 -3.60
N PRO A 69 -12.04 12.18 -3.02
CA PRO A 69 -12.81 13.17 -3.75
C PRO A 69 -11.92 13.97 -4.74
N ASP A 70 -12.45 14.25 -5.93
CA ASP A 70 -11.85 15.18 -6.88
C ASP A 70 -12.81 16.37 -7.08
N SER A 71 -12.25 17.50 -7.52
CA SER A 71 -13.04 18.66 -7.95
C SER A 71 -13.99 18.35 -9.11
N ASP A 72 -13.64 17.36 -9.94
CA ASP A 72 -14.47 16.81 -11.00
C ASP A 72 -15.17 15.54 -10.49
N PRO A 73 -16.52 15.53 -10.34
CA PRO A 73 -17.25 14.42 -9.74
C PRO A 73 -17.18 13.11 -10.54
N ASP A 74 -16.74 13.16 -11.80
CA ASP A 74 -16.54 11.97 -12.64
C ASP A 74 -15.12 11.40 -12.53
N LYS A 75 -14.22 12.02 -11.74
CA LYS A 75 -12.80 11.64 -11.59
C LYS A 75 -12.40 11.17 -10.20
N HIS A 76 -13.37 10.76 -9.39
CA HIS A 76 -13.12 10.14 -8.09
C HIS A 76 -12.15 8.95 -8.17
N ILE A 77 -11.24 8.84 -7.21
CA ILE A 77 -10.27 7.74 -7.14
C ILE A 77 -10.76 6.74 -6.10
N LYS A 78 -10.95 5.48 -6.51
CA LYS A 78 -11.22 4.40 -5.56
C LYS A 78 -9.94 4.05 -4.81
N THR A 79 -10.01 3.99 -3.48
CA THR A 79 -8.86 3.74 -2.61
C THR A 79 -9.03 2.46 -1.80
N TYR A 80 -7.91 1.81 -1.51
CA TYR A 80 -7.79 0.72 -0.55
C TYR A 80 -6.66 1.05 0.42
N ALA A 81 -6.91 1.00 1.72
CA ALA A 81 -5.97 1.46 2.74
C ALA A 81 -5.78 0.42 3.86
N ILE A 82 -4.58 0.39 4.44
CA ILE A 82 -4.27 -0.34 5.67
C ILE A 82 -3.68 0.68 6.64
N ALA A 83 -4.27 0.82 7.81
CA ALA A 83 -3.77 1.71 8.86
C ALA A 83 -2.83 0.95 9.82
N PHE A 84 -1.69 1.55 10.15
CA PHE A 84 -0.74 1.03 11.14
C PHE A 84 -0.79 1.89 12.43
N PRO A 85 -0.54 1.31 13.62
CA PRO A 85 -0.57 2.03 14.89
C PRO A 85 0.42 3.20 15.01
N SER A 86 1.53 3.14 14.28
CA SER A 86 2.55 4.20 14.18
C SER A 86 2.01 5.52 13.59
N GLY A 87 0.90 5.42 12.83
CA GLY A 87 0.07 6.53 12.37
C GLY A 87 0.56 7.30 11.16
#